data_AF-A0A3P6BJJ3-F1
#
_entry.id   AF-A0A3P6BJJ3-F1
#
_cell.length_a   1.000
_cell.length_b   1.000
_cell.length_c   1.000
_cell.angle_alpha   90.00
_cell.angle_beta   90.00
_cell.angle_gamma   90.00
#
_symmetry.space_group_name_H-M   'P 1'
#
loop_
_entity.id
_entity.type
_entity.pdbx_description
1 polymer ?
#
loop_
_entity_poly.entity_id
_entity_poly.type
_entity_poly.pdbx_seq_one_letter_code
_entity_poly.pdbx_strand_id
1 'polypeptide(L)' 'MEALSVNAPSSAAGLQMSEEAERKYNIARSIGEECIQEDELKNMLAKKPTPICYDGFEPSEGCTSPRE' A
#
# COMPACT_ATOMS: atom_id res chain seq x y z
N MET A 1 -9.50 -0.47 -27.30
CA MET A 1 -9.67 0.13 -25.97
C MET A 1 -8.29 0.53 -25.48
N GLU A 2 -8.08 1.83 -25.31
CA GLU A 2 -6.77 2.47 -25.30
C GLU A 2 -6.07 2.27 -23.95
N ALA A 3 -4.76 1.97 -24.02
CA ALA A 3 -3.91 1.78 -22.86
C ALA A 3 -3.75 3.10 -22.11
N LEU A 4 -4.10 3.13 -20.82
CA LEU A 4 -3.86 4.26 -19.94
C LEU A 4 -2.36 4.34 -19.66
N SER A 5 -1.68 5.15 -20.47
CA SER A 5 -0.30 5.58 -20.23
C SER A 5 -0.28 6.53 -19.04
N VAL A 6 0.27 6.08 -17.91
CA VAL A 6 0.67 6.95 -16.79
C VAL A 6 2.19 7.00 -16.75
N ASN A 7 2.80 7.79 -17.64
CA ASN A 7 4.21 8.10 -17.54
C ASN A 7 4.38 9.44 -16.81
N ALA A 8 4.57 9.39 -15.50
CA ALA A 8 5.04 10.53 -14.72
C ALA A 8 6.51 10.28 -14.34
N PRO A 9 7.45 11.16 -14.70
CA PRO A 9 8.82 11.06 -14.20
C PRO A 9 8.81 11.46 -12.72
N SER A 10 8.65 10.49 -11.81
CA SER A 10 8.91 10.71 -10.40
C SER A 10 10.43 10.80 -10.24
N SER A 11 10.92 12.02 -10.11
CA SER A 11 12.32 12.37 -9.90
C SER A 11 12.97 11.44 -8.87
N ALA A 12 13.94 10.65 -9.33
CA ALA A 12 14.81 9.80 -8.54
C ALA A 12 15.73 10.66 -7.65
N ALA A 13 15.18 11.24 -6.60
CA ALA A 13 15.93 11.73 -5.46
C ALA A 13 15.79 10.67 -4.37
N GLY A 14 16.91 10.05 -3.98
CA GLY A 14 16.92 9.07 -2.89
C GLY A 14 16.24 9.68 -1.66
N LEU A 15 15.06 9.16 -1.32
CA LEU A 15 14.30 9.59 -0.16
C LEU A 15 15.09 9.15 1.08
N GLN A 16 15.70 10.09 1.79
CA GLN A 16 16.13 9.85 3.17
C GLN A 16 14.87 9.70 4.03
N MET A 17 14.46 8.45 4.23
CA MET A 17 13.36 8.08 5.12
C MET A 17 13.91 7.88 6.54
N SER A 18 13.10 8.16 7.56
CA SER A 18 13.48 7.86 8.95
C SER A 18 13.49 6.34 9.17
N GLU A 19 14.31 5.85 10.13
CA GLU A 19 14.36 4.43 10.47
C GLU A 19 12.98 3.87 10.86
N GLU A 20 12.13 4.69 11.46
CA GLU A 20 10.74 4.31 11.78
C GLU A 20 9.90 4.11 10.52
N ALA A 21 10.00 5.04 9.57
CA ALA A 21 9.26 4.98 8.33
C ALA A 21 9.75 3.80 7.45
N GLU A 22 11.05 3.52 7.44
CA GLU A 22 11.62 2.35 6.77
C GLU A 22 11.13 1.02 7.40
N ARG A 23 11.08 0.93 8.73
CA ARG A 23 10.47 -0.24 9.41
C ARG A 23 9.01 -0.41 9.01
N LYS A 24 8.21 0.67 9.01
CA LYS A 24 6.79 0.62 8.58
C LYS A 24 6.65 0.17 7.13
N TYR A 25 7.52 0.66 6.24
CA TYR A 25 7.55 0.25 4.84
C TYR A 25 7.81 -1.25 4.69
N ASN A 26 8.83 -1.78 5.37
CA ASN A 26 9.18 -3.20 5.29
C ASN A 26 8.04 -4.11 5.80
N ILE A 27 7.31 -3.70 6.84
CA ILE A 27 6.14 -4.43 7.33
C ILE A 27 4.99 -4.37 6.32
N ALA A 28 4.68 -3.19 5.77
CA ALA A 28 3.60 -3.07 4.80
C ALA A 28 3.88 -3.89 3.52
N ARG A 29 5.14 -3.88 3.07
CA ARG A 29 5.56 -4.59 1.86
C ARG A 29 5.53 -6.12 2.00
N SER A 30 5.64 -6.65 3.22
CA SER A 30 5.58 -8.10 3.46
C SER A 30 4.15 -8.66 3.45
N ILE A 31 3.12 -7.82 3.59
CA ILE A 31 1.71 -8.22 3.59
C ILE A 31 1.16 -8.28 2.17
N GLY A 32 1.43 -7.24 1.37
CA GLY A 32 0.97 -7.16 -0.02
C GLY A 32 1.88 -7.94 -0.97
N GLU A 33 1.28 -8.81 -1.79
CA GLU A 33 2.01 -9.49 -2.87
C GLU A 33 2.55 -8.46 -3.87
N GLU A 34 1.67 -7.57 -4.33
CA GLU A 34 1.97 -6.50 -5.25
C GLU A 34 1.90 -5.12 -4.57
N CYS A 35 2.82 -4.23 -4.94
CA CYS A 35 2.79 -2.81 -4.61
C CYS A 35 2.91 -2.01 -5.91
N ILE A 36 1.89 -1.21 -6.24
CA ILE A 36 1.80 -0.51 -7.53
C ILE A 36 2.90 0.56 -7.65
N GLN A 37 3.18 1.30 -6.58
CA GLN A 37 4.21 2.36 -6.55
C GLN A 37 4.92 2.40 -5.18
N GLU A 38 6.11 1.81 -5.11
CA GLU A 38 6.89 1.73 -3.87
C GLU A 38 7.35 3.11 -3.37
N ASP A 39 7.71 4.03 -4.28
CA ASP A 39 8.14 5.39 -3.91
C ASP A 39 7.00 6.23 -3.34
N GLU A 40 5.78 6.05 -3.85
CA GLU A 40 4.60 6.74 -3.32
C GLU A 40 4.27 6.24 -1.90
N LEU A 41 4.34 4.92 -1.67
CA LEU A 41 4.16 4.33 -0.34
C LEU A 41 5.21 4.85 0.65
N LYS A 42 6.49 4.91 0.25
CA LYS A 42 7.57 5.47 1.06
C LYS A 42 7.31 6.93 1.42
N ASN A 43 6.93 7.74 0.42
CA ASN A 43 6.61 9.15 0.63
C ASN A 43 5.37 9.33 1.52
N MET A 44 4.36 8.47 1.38
CA MET A 44 3.15 8.50 2.20
C MET A 44 3.47 8.21 3.67
N LEU A 45 4.27 7.18 3.95
CA LEU A 45 4.67 6.80 5.30
C LEU A 45 5.58 7.85 5.97
N ALA A 46 6.36 8.60 5.18
CA ALA A 46 7.17 9.71 5.69
C ALA A 46 6.33 10.95 6.02
N LYS A 47 5.28 11.25 5.24
CA LYS A 47 4.47 12.47 5.38
C LYS A 47 3.27 12.31 6.31
N LYS A 48 2.67 11.11 6.36
CA LYS A 48 1.44 10.82 7.12
C LYS A 48 1.78 9.86 8.25
N PRO A 49 1.86 10.32 9.51
CA PRO A 49 2.21 9.46 10.64
C PRO A 49 1.20 8.32 10.86
N THR A 50 -0.06 8.55 10.48
CA THR A 50 -1.18 7.61 10.58
C THR A 50 -1.88 7.43 9.20
N PRO A 51 -1.39 6.51 8.34
CA PRO A 51 -2.07 6.18 7.09
C PRO A 51 -3.40 5.47 7.36
N ILE A 52 -4.38 5.65 6.46
CA ILE A 52 -5.69 4.99 6.53
C ILE A 52 -5.66 3.83 5.54
N CYS A 53 -5.94 2.62 6.04
CA CYS A 53 -6.07 1.41 5.23
C CYS A 53 -7.52 0.93 5.27
N TYR A 54 -8.00 0.36 4.17
CA TYR A 54 -9.35 -0.18 4.07
C TYR A 54 -9.34 -1.46 3.24
N ASP A 55 -10.05 -2.48 3.72
CA ASP A 55 -10.31 -3.72 3.01
C ASP A 55 -11.83 -3.93 2.92
N GLY A 56 -12.33 -4.05 1.70
CA GLY A 56 -13.75 -4.17 1.41
C GLY A 56 -14.10 -5.64 1.21
N PHE A 57 -14.85 -6.22 2.14
CA PHE A 57 -15.39 -7.57 2.00
C PHE A 57 -16.88 -7.52 1.69
N GLU A 58 -17.30 -8.30 0.69
CA GLU A 58 -18.71 -8.58 0.44
C GLU A 58 -19.10 -9.84 1.24
N PRO A 59 -20.16 -9.80 2.07
CA PRO A 59 -20.55 -10.94 2.89
C PRO A 59 -20.87 -12.14 2.01
N SER A 60 -20.07 -13.20 2.13
CA SER A 60 -20.31 -14.47 1.46
C SER A 60 -21.18 -15.39 2.32
N GLU A 61 -22.05 -16.17 1.68
CA GLU A 61 -22.99 -17.12 2.32
C GLU A 61 -22.30 -18.05 3.36
N GLY A 62 -21.01 -18.37 3.16
CA GLY A 62 -20.24 -19.24 4.05
C GLY A 62 -19.61 -18.55 5.27
N CYS A 63 -19.63 -17.21 5.35
CA CYS A 63 -19.14 -16.47 6.52
C CYS A 63 -20.23 -16.30 7.59
N THR A 64 -21.50 -16.37 7.20
CA THR A 64 -22.68 -16.18 8.09
C THR A 64 -23.28 -17.48 8.62
N SER A 65 -22.90 -18.63 8.08
CA SER A 65 -23.43 -19.93 8.53
C SER A 65 -22.72 -20.39 9.80
N PRO A 66 -23.44 -20.65 10.91
CA PRO A 66 -22.88 -21.36 12.06
C PRO A 66 -22.36 -22.73 11.58
N ARG A 67 -21.09 -23.04 11.84
CA ARG A 67 -20.61 -24.41 11.72
C ARG A 67 -21.26 -25.24 12.84
N GLU A 68 -22.05 -26.23 12.47
CA GLU A 68 -22.44 -27.32 13.39
C GLU A 68 -21.26 -28.24 13.70
#